data_AF-A0A7Y4QZ04-F1
#
_entry.id   AF-A0A7Y4QZ04-F1
#
_cell.length_a   1.000
_cell.length_b   1.000
_cell.length_c   1.000
_cell.angle_alpha   90.00
_cell.angle_beta   90.00
_cell.angle_gamma   90.00
#
_symmetry.space_group_name_H-M   'P 1'
#
loop_
_entity.id
_entity.type
_entity.pdbx_description
1 polymer ?
#
loop_
_entity_poly.entity_id
_entity_poly.type
_entity_poly.pdbx_seq_one_letter_code
_entity_poly.pdbx_strand_id
1 'polypeptide(L)'
;MHLRYIGIFLVATFAGGCATLFSGQPKESRQQVIPKELVNSPWTLVTFQNTSPDCRIVFRFLDKGRFTFTIQNEPFEARYLYYVVKDSTIHFRTRPIDKIVWTNITCQPAPDHFARILSAGDKKYRIVGDQLFLYSNERLDFVFKKM
;
A
#
# COMPACT_ATOMS: atom_id res chain seq x y z
N MET A 1 57.45 30.62 22.02
CA MET A 1 58.02 29.36 21.50
C MET A 1 58.36 28.45 22.67
N HIS A 2 57.60 27.36 22.86
CA HIS A 2 58.08 26.01 23.20
C HIS A 2 56.88 25.10 23.50
N LEU A 3 56.66 24.14 22.59
CA LEU A 3 55.87 22.91 22.77
C LEU A 3 56.31 22.16 24.03
N ARG A 4 55.36 21.56 24.77
CA ARG A 4 55.46 20.16 25.26
C ARG A 4 54.06 19.51 25.35
N TYR A 5 53.88 18.47 24.55
CA TYR A 5 52.82 17.45 24.63
C TYR A 5 53.01 16.60 25.89
N ILE A 6 51.93 16.26 26.60
CA ILE A 6 51.74 14.94 27.24
C ILE A 6 50.26 14.58 27.12
N GLY A 7 49.98 13.52 26.36
CA GLY A 7 48.66 12.93 26.25
C GLY A 7 48.36 12.01 27.44
N ILE A 8 47.08 11.91 27.80
CA ILE A 8 46.54 10.74 28.47
C ILE A 8 45.24 10.38 27.75
N PHE A 9 45.31 9.25 27.05
CA PHE A 9 44.17 8.48 26.56
C PHE A 9 43.34 8.01 27.75
N LEU A 10 42.04 8.29 27.78
CA LEU A 10 41.09 7.56 28.59
C LEU A 10 40.04 6.96 27.66
N VAL A 11 40.34 5.73 27.25
CA VAL A 11 39.41 4.82 26.58
C VAL A 11 38.40 4.36 27.63
N ALA A 12 37.19 4.91 27.58
CA ALA A 12 36.04 4.31 28.24
C ALA A 12 35.36 3.38 27.23
N THR A 13 35.62 2.08 27.35
CA THR A 13 34.91 1.03 26.61
C THR A 13 34.04 0.20 27.54
N PHE A 14 32.89 -0.20 26.99
CA PHE A 14 31.95 -1.24 27.40
C PHE A 14 31.19 -1.05 28.73
N ALA A 15 29.86 -0.92 28.64
CA ALA A 15 28.99 -2.11 28.66
C ALA A 15 27.50 -1.71 28.67
N GLY A 16 26.69 -2.54 28.03
CA GLY A 16 25.35 -2.84 28.56
C GLY A 16 24.23 -1.91 28.12
N GLY A 17 23.74 -2.13 26.90
CA GLY A 17 22.49 -1.52 26.47
C GLY A 17 22.11 -1.95 25.07
N CYS A 18 21.83 -3.24 24.88
CA CYS A 18 21.06 -3.72 23.73
C CYS A 18 19.63 -3.17 23.87
N ALA A 19 19.46 -1.88 23.60
CA ALA A 19 18.16 -1.23 23.63
C ALA A 19 17.46 -1.54 22.31
N THR A 20 16.77 -2.67 22.36
CA THR A 20 15.48 -2.90 21.69
C THR A 20 15.47 -2.65 20.19
N LEU A 21 15.66 -3.76 19.46
CA LEU A 21 14.72 -4.26 18.47
C LEU A 21 13.69 -3.22 18.05
N PHE A 22 13.82 -2.75 16.81
CA PHE A 22 12.77 -2.09 16.03
C PHE A 22 11.48 -2.90 16.13
N SER A 23 10.69 -2.63 17.16
CA SER A 23 9.27 -2.96 17.19
C SER A 23 8.61 -2.00 16.20
N GLY A 24 8.64 -2.40 14.93
CA GLY A 24 7.82 -1.83 13.87
C GLY A 24 6.35 -2.16 14.11
N GLN A 25 5.80 -1.75 15.25
CA GLN A 25 4.38 -1.54 15.37
C GLN A 25 4.07 -0.18 14.75
N PRO A 26 3.12 -0.10 13.80
CA PRO A 26 2.71 1.20 13.30
C PRO A 26 2.18 2.00 14.50
N LYS A 27 2.87 3.11 14.82
CA LYS A 27 2.34 4.17 15.68
C LYS A 27 0.89 4.38 15.27
N GLU A 28 -0.04 4.29 16.21
CA GLU A 28 -1.46 4.54 15.99
C GLU A 28 -1.60 5.74 15.05
N SER A 29 -2.00 5.44 13.80
CA SER A 29 -2.14 6.45 12.78
C SER A 29 -3.22 7.40 13.30
N ARG A 30 -2.91 8.70 13.37
CA ARG A 30 -3.96 9.74 13.44
C ARG A 30 -5.12 9.28 12.57
N GLN A 31 -6.31 9.17 13.16
CA GLN A 31 -7.49 8.56 12.57
C GLN A 31 -7.70 9.15 11.17
N GLN A 32 -7.32 8.40 10.13
CA GLN A 32 -7.45 8.91 8.77
C GLN A 32 -8.93 9.08 8.44
N VAL A 33 -9.28 10.17 7.77
CA VAL A 33 -10.65 10.38 7.32
C VAL A 33 -10.79 9.68 5.97
N ILE A 34 -11.43 8.52 5.97
CA ILE A 34 -11.71 7.78 4.75
C ILE A 34 -13.10 8.20 4.24
N PRO A 35 -13.25 8.55 2.95
CA PRO A 35 -14.55 8.80 2.35
C PRO A 35 -15.53 7.66 2.63
N LYS A 36 -16.74 8.01 3.07
CA LYS A 36 -17.80 7.04 3.42
C LYS A 36 -18.21 6.19 2.23
N GLU A 37 -18.08 6.75 1.03
CA GLU A 37 -18.37 6.13 -0.24
C GLU A 37 -17.43 4.94 -0.51
N LEU A 38 -16.17 5.03 -0.06
CA LEU A 38 -15.15 4.00 -0.24
C LEU A 38 -15.27 2.89 0.83
N VAL A 39 -15.39 3.28 2.10
CA VAL A 39 -15.37 2.35 3.24
C VAL A 39 -16.46 1.30 3.13
N ASN A 40 -16.07 0.05 3.42
CA ASN A 40 -16.87 -1.15 3.45
C ASN A 40 -17.71 -1.40 2.19
N SER A 41 -17.34 -0.79 1.07
CA SER A 41 -18.02 -0.94 -0.21
C SER A 41 -17.19 -1.83 -1.14
N PRO A 42 -17.81 -2.84 -1.81
CA PRO A 42 -17.17 -3.62 -2.86
C PRO A 42 -17.09 -2.84 -4.19
N TRP A 43 -15.97 -2.97 -4.88
CA TRP A 43 -15.65 -2.26 -6.13
C TRP A 43 -15.07 -3.25 -7.16
N THR A 44 -15.73 -3.47 -8.29
CA THR A 44 -15.23 -4.36 -9.35
C THR A 44 -14.40 -3.57 -10.35
N LEU A 45 -13.21 -4.07 -10.71
CA LEU A 45 -12.36 -3.48 -11.74
C LEU A 45 -13.06 -3.58 -13.10
N VAL A 46 -13.22 -2.43 -13.77
CA VAL A 46 -13.81 -2.31 -15.11
C VAL A 46 -12.71 -2.13 -16.14
N THR A 47 -11.72 -1.27 -15.86
CA THR A 47 -10.58 -1.08 -16.76
C THR A 47 -9.28 -0.97 -15.97
N PHE A 48 -8.22 -1.52 -16.57
CA PHE A 48 -6.83 -1.38 -16.16
C PHE A 48 -6.03 -0.84 -17.35
N GLN A 49 -5.44 0.35 -17.20
CA GLN A 49 -4.67 1.04 -18.24
C GLN A 49 -5.41 1.06 -19.60
N ASN A 50 -6.71 1.40 -19.56
CA ASN A 50 -7.64 1.44 -20.70
C ASN A 50 -8.02 0.08 -21.32
N THR A 51 -7.66 -1.03 -20.69
CA THR A 51 -8.03 -2.38 -21.16
C THR A 51 -8.98 -3.03 -20.16
N SER A 52 -10.02 -3.71 -20.64
CA SER A 52 -10.89 -4.51 -19.76
C SER A 52 -10.16 -5.75 -19.27
N PRO A 53 -10.23 -6.09 -17.98
CA PRO A 53 -9.67 -7.33 -17.48
C PRO A 53 -10.45 -8.53 -18.03
N ASP A 54 -9.77 -9.65 -18.27
CA ASP A 54 -10.42 -10.91 -18.69
C ASP A 54 -10.98 -11.72 -17.52
N CYS A 55 -10.72 -11.25 -16.30
CA CYS A 55 -11.13 -11.89 -15.06
C CYS A 55 -11.77 -10.89 -14.11
N ARG A 56 -12.57 -11.41 -13.17
CA ARG A 56 -13.23 -10.58 -12.17
C ARG A 56 -12.26 -10.23 -11.04
N ILE A 57 -11.93 -8.94 -10.91
CA ILE A 57 -11.14 -8.39 -9.81
C ILE A 57 -12.05 -7.51 -8.95
N VAL A 58 -12.20 -7.83 -7.67
CA VAL A 58 -13.06 -7.09 -6.72
C VAL A 58 -12.22 -6.55 -5.58
N PHE A 59 -12.39 -5.27 -5.28
CA PHE A 59 -11.75 -4.53 -4.20
C PHE A 59 -12.74 -4.27 -3.07
N ARG A 60 -12.26 -4.29 -1.84
CA ARG A 60 -12.99 -3.78 -0.69
C ARG A 60 -12.07 -2.95 0.18
N PHE A 61 -12.40 -1.68 0.30
CA PHE A 61 -11.78 -0.78 1.27
C PHE A 61 -12.41 -1.06 2.63
N LEU A 62 -11.63 -1.45 3.61
CA LEU A 62 -12.10 -1.74 4.96
C LEU A 62 -11.79 -0.55 5.88
N ASP A 63 -12.40 -0.61 7.06
CA ASP A 63 -12.06 0.28 8.15
C ASP A 63 -10.56 0.26 8.49
N LYS A 64 -10.10 1.36 9.12
CA LYS A 64 -8.72 1.50 9.63
C LYS A 64 -7.63 1.37 8.56
N GLY A 65 -7.97 1.62 7.28
CA GLY A 65 -7.01 1.65 6.19
C GLY A 65 -6.54 0.29 5.70
N ARG A 66 -7.30 -0.78 5.93
CA ARG A 66 -7.02 -2.10 5.35
C ARG A 66 -7.79 -2.26 4.07
N PHE A 67 -7.26 -2.96 3.07
CA PHE A 67 -8.08 -3.34 1.92
C PHE A 67 -7.86 -4.82 1.59
N THR A 68 -8.84 -5.41 0.92
CA THR A 68 -8.75 -6.77 0.39
C THR A 68 -9.08 -6.73 -1.09
N PHE A 69 -8.55 -7.67 -1.85
CA PHE A 69 -9.03 -7.92 -3.20
C PHE A 69 -9.17 -9.41 -3.48
N THR A 70 -10.07 -9.75 -4.39
CA THR A 70 -10.28 -11.11 -4.88
C THR A 70 -10.07 -11.13 -6.38
N ILE A 71 -9.44 -12.18 -6.91
CA ILE A 71 -9.29 -12.42 -8.35
C ILE A 71 -9.99 -13.73 -8.66
N GLN A 72 -10.99 -13.73 -9.54
CA GLN A 72 -11.82 -14.91 -9.83
C GLN A 72 -12.44 -15.54 -8.55
N ASN A 73 -12.81 -14.69 -7.58
CA ASN A 73 -13.29 -15.07 -6.24
C ASN A 73 -12.24 -15.70 -5.31
N GLU A 74 -11.00 -15.89 -5.76
CA GLU A 74 -9.90 -16.30 -4.90
C GLU A 74 -9.41 -15.10 -4.09
N PRO A 75 -9.43 -15.17 -2.75
CA PRO A 75 -9.05 -14.05 -1.91
C PRO A 75 -7.54 -13.89 -1.89
N PHE A 76 -7.08 -12.70 -2.25
CA PHE A 76 -5.72 -12.27 -1.98
C PHE A 76 -5.69 -11.57 -0.62
N GLU A 77 -5.68 -12.37 0.44
CA GLU A 77 -5.43 -11.91 1.80
C GLU A 77 -3.92 -11.72 2.03
N ALA A 78 -3.33 -10.71 1.40
CA ALA A 78 -2.06 -10.25 1.92
C ALA A 78 -2.36 -9.58 3.27
N ARG A 79 -1.92 -10.21 4.38
CA ARG A 79 -2.01 -9.72 5.78
C ARG A 79 -1.45 -8.30 6.01
N TYR A 80 -1.06 -7.61 4.94
CA TYR A 80 -0.29 -6.37 4.90
C TYR A 80 -0.71 -5.42 3.76
N LEU A 81 -1.93 -5.57 3.23
CA LEU A 81 -2.51 -4.58 2.32
C LEU A 81 -3.11 -3.44 3.13
N TYR A 82 -2.51 -2.26 3.03
CA TYR A 82 -3.04 -1.06 3.67
C TYR A 82 -3.06 0.11 2.71
N TYR A 83 -3.99 1.04 2.93
CA TYR A 83 -4.10 2.26 2.17
C TYR A 83 -4.24 3.46 3.10
N VAL A 84 -3.67 4.58 2.66
CA VAL A 84 -3.76 5.87 3.35
C VAL A 84 -4.38 6.87 2.40
N VAL A 85 -5.45 7.54 2.84
CA VAL A 85 -6.09 8.64 2.12
C VAL A 85 -5.59 9.96 2.69
N LYS A 86 -5.05 10.83 1.83
CA LYS A 86 -4.59 12.17 2.21
C LYS A 86 -4.69 13.10 1.00
N ASP A 87 -5.18 14.33 1.17
CA ASP A 87 -5.17 15.36 0.11
C ASP A 87 -5.76 14.88 -1.25
N SER A 88 -6.86 14.11 -1.22
CA SER A 88 -7.50 13.49 -2.39
C SER A 88 -6.62 12.47 -3.15
N THR A 89 -5.61 11.92 -2.49
CA THR A 89 -4.81 10.79 -2.98
C THR A 89 -4.98 9.58 -2.08
N ILE A 90 -4.88 8.39 -2.68
CA ILE A 90 -4.81 7.10 -2.01
C ILE A 90 -3.41 6.56 -2.24
N HIS A 91 -2.73 6.23 -1.15
CA HIS A 91 -1.44 5.59 -1.18
C HIS A 91 -1.60 4.12 -0.78
N PHE A 92 -1.49 3.21 -1.74
CA PHE A 92 -1.58 1.77 -1.51
C PHE A 92 -0.23 1.22 -1.12
N ARG A 93 -0.19 0.44 -0.05
CA ARG A 93 1.01 -0.19 0.46
C ARG A 93 0.78 -1.67 0.63
N THR A 94 1.81 -2.41 0.25
CA THR A 94 1.92 -3.83 0.47
C THR A 94 3.23 -4.05 1.22
N ARG A 95 3.28 -4.94 2.22
CA ARG A 95 4.58 -5.54 2.59
C ARG A 95 5.11 -6.28 1.36
N PRO A 96 6.44 -6.43 1.22
CA PRO A 96 7.12 -6.51 -0.07
C PRO A 96 6.36 -7.40 -1.06
N ILE A 97 6.04 -6.84 -2.22
CA ILE A 97 5.11 -7.45 -3.19
C ILE A 97 5.57 -8.84 -3.66
N ASP A 98 6.88 -9.10 -3.55
CA ASP A 98 7.60 -10.36 -3.73
C ASP A 98 7.25 -11.44 -2.69
N LYS A 99 6.69 -11.05 -1.53
CA LYS A 99 6.20 -11.96 -0.49
C LYS A 99 4.72 -12.30 -0.63
N ILE A 100 4.04 -11.76 -1.65
CA ILE A 100 2.68 -12.18 -1.99
C ILE A 100 2.80 -13.51 -2.73
N VAL A 101 2.22 -14.57 -2.16
CA VAL A 101 2.09 -15.85 -2.85
C VAL A 101 1.05 -15.67 -3.94
N TRP A 102 1.50 -15.52 -5.18
CA TRP A 102 0.64 -15.50 -6.35
C TRP A 102 0.16 -16.92 -6.59
N THR A 103 -1.15 -17.14 -6.48
CA THR A 103 -1.77 -18.37 -6.95
C THR A 103 -1.56 -18.51 -8.45
N ASN A 104 -1.59 -19.74 -8.99
CA ASN A 104 -1.48 -20.02 -10.43
C ASN A 104 -2.76 -19.62 -11.20
N ILE A 105 -3.25 -18.40 -10.97
CA ILE A 105 -4.43 -17.85 -11.64
C ILE A 105 -3.97 -17.14 -12.91
N THR A 106 -4.47 -17.62 -14.04
CA THR A 106 -4.32 -16.93 -15.32
C THR A 106 -5.37 -15.81 -15.40
N CYS A 107 -4.90 -14.56 -15.37
CA CYS A 107 -5.72 -13.37 -15.56
C CYS A 107 -4.90 -12.27 -16.25
N GLN A 108 -5.56 -11.45 -17.06
CA GLN A 108 -5.06 -10.18 -17.57
C GLN A 108 -5.85 -9.03 -16.93
N PRO A 109 -5.19 -8.06 -16.27
CA PRO A 109 -3.74 -8.02 -16.02
C PRO A 109 -3.28 -9.14 -15.07
N ALA A 110 -2.03 -9.59 -15.26
CA ALA A 110 -1.41 -10.55 -14.35
C ALA A 110 -1.47 -10.03 -12.90
N PRO A 111 -1.82 -10.87 -11.90
CA PRO A 111 -1.99 -10.45 -10.51
C PRO A 111 -0.81 -9.65 -9.94
N ASP A 112 0.42 -10.06 -10.26
CA ASP A 112 1.65 -9.41 -9.82
C ASP A 112 1.84 -8.03 -10.46
N HIS A 113 1.56 -7.93 -11.76
CA HIS A 113 1.62 -6.69 -12.51
C HIS A 113 0.58 -5.69 -12.00
N PHE A 114 -0.66 -6.15 -11.82
CA PHE A 114 -1.76 -5.38 -11.25
C PHE A 114 -1.38 -4.78 -9.90
N ALA A 115 -0.90 -5.60 -8.96
CA ALA A 115 -0.53 -5.14 -7.63
C ALA A 115 0.69 -4.21 -7.64
N ARG A 116 1.64 -4.40 -8.56
CA ARG A 116 2.83 -3.54 -8.71
C ARG A 116 2.41 -2.15 -9.14
N ILE A 117 1.52 -2.03 -10.13
CA ILE A 117 1.00 -0.74 -10.57
C ILE A 117 0.13 -0.10 -9.49
N LEU A 118 -0.70 -0.88 -8.78
CA LEU A 118 -1.54 -0.35 -7.71
C LEU A 118 -0.72 0.25 -6.57
N SER A 119 0.35 -0.43 -6.15
CA SER A 119 1.24 0.02 -5.07
C SER A 119 2.31 1.04 -5.51
N ALA A 120 2.41 1.34 -6.80
CA ALA A 120 3.37 2.30 -7.33
C ALA A 120 2.90 3.74 -7.07
N GLY A 121 3.48 4.38 -6.05
CA GLY A 121 3.28 5.81 -5.78
C GLY A 121 1.87 6.18 -5.35
N ASP A 122 1.56 7.47 -5.44
CA ASP A 122 0.26 8.02 -5.04
C ASP A 122 -0.77 7.91 -6.16
N LYS A 123 -2.01 7.52 -5.79
CA LYS A 123 -3.14 7.49 -6.72
C LYS A 123 -4.06 8.66 -6.42
N LYS A 124 -4.14 9.66 -7.31
CA LYS A 124 -5.25 10.61 -7.26
C LYS A 124 -6.54 9.84 -7.51
N TYR A 125 -7.61 10.16 -6.78
CA TYR A 125 -8.89 9.49 -6.99
C TYR A 125 -10.02 10.47 -7.27
N ARG A 126 -11.00 10.00 -8.03
CA ARG A 126 -12.27 10.70 -8.26
C ARG A 126 -13.41 9.69 -8.17
N ILE A 127 -14.48 10.06 -7.50
CA ILE A 127 -15.71 9.26 -7.44
C ILE A 127 -16.80 10.03 -8.19
N VAL A 128 -17.46 9.38 -9.15
CA VAL A 128 -18.58 9.93 -9.92
C VAL A 128 -19.68 8.88 -9.96
N GLY A 129 -20.75 9.10 -9.21
CA GLY A 129 -21.79 8.07 -9.02
C GLY A 129 -21.18 6.78 -8.48
N ASP A 130 -21.42 5.68 -9.18
CA ASP A 130 -20.90 4.34 -8.82
C ASP A 130 -19.53 4.04 -9.41
N GLN A 131 -18.82 5.03 -9.97
CA GLN A 131 -17.50 4.83 -10.55
C GLN A 131 -16.39 5.45 -9.70
N LEU A 132 -15.35 4.68 -9.45
CA LEU A 132 -14.10 5.12 -8.83
C LEU A 132 -13.00 5.13 -9.89
N PHE A 133 -12.39 6.28 -10.09
CA PHE A 133 -11.27 6.50 -11.00
C PHE A 133 -10.00 6.69 -10.19
N LEU A 134 -8.94 5.95 -10.52
CA LEU A 134 -7.62 6.12 -9.92
C LEU A 134 -6.59 6.52 -10.99
N TYR A 135 -5.83 7.57 -10.72
CA TYR A 135 -4.86 8.16 -11.62
C TYR A 135 -3.45 8.11 -11.03
N SER A 136 -2.46 7.75 -11.84
CA SER A 136 -1.03 7.93 -11.52
C SER A 136 -0.45 8.98 -12.45
N ASN A 137 0.16 10.04 -11.90
CA ASN A 137 0.77 11.12 -12.69
C ASN A 137 -0.19 11.65 -13.80
N GLU A 138 -1.44 11.93 -13.45
CA GLU A 138 -2.53 12.37 -14.36
C GLU A 138 -3.02 11.32 -15.38
N ARG A 139 -2.37 10.16 -15.50
CA ARG A 139 -2.84 9.05 -16.33
C ARG A 139 -3.88 8.23 -15.58
N LEU A 140 -5.03 7.99 -16.22
CA LEU A 140 -6.04 7.07 -15.71
C LEU A 140 -5.49 5.63 -15.79
N ASP A 141 -5.32 4.99 -14.64
CA ASP A 141 -4.83 3.62 -14.57
C ASP A 141 -5.94 2.63 -14.22
N PHE A 142 -6.90 3.03 -13.39
CA PHE A 142 -7.94 2.13 -12.94
C PHE A 142 -9.31 2.79 -12.97
N VAL A 143 -10.30 2.05 -13.46
CA VAL A 143 -11.71 2.36 -13.26
C VAL A 143 -12.36 1.19 -12.54
N PHE A 144 -13.03 1.47 -11.43
CA PHE A 144 -13.83 0.51 -10.71
C PHE A 144 -15.30 0.93 -10.71
N LYS A 145 -16.19 -0.06 -10.59
CA LYS A 145 -17.62 0.14 -10.41
C LYS A 145 -18.08 -0.44 -9.08
N LYS A 146 -18.86 0.32 -8.31
CA LYS A 146 -19.49 -0.12 -7.07
C LYS A 146 -20.48 -1.25 -7.37
N MET A 147 -20.47 -2.30 -6.54
CA MET A 147 -21.46 -3.38 -6.61
C MET A 147 -22.67 -3.13 -5.72
#